data_AF-A0A7S2AT18-F1
#
_entry.id   AF-A0A7S2AT18-F1
#
_cell.length_a   1.000
_cell.length_b   1.000
_cell.length_c   1.000
_cell.angle_alpha   90.00
_cell.angle_beta   90.00
_cell.angle_gamma   90.00
#
_symmetry.space_group_name_H-M   'P 1'
#
loop_
_entity.id
_entity.type
_entity.pdbx_description
1 polymer ?
#
loop_
_entity_poly.entity_id
_entity_poly.type
_entity_poly.pdbx_seq_one_letter_code
_entity_poly.pdbx_strand_id
1 'polypeptide(L)'
;EVQIHKQRLIQPIALEVTPDERHLLEEHVEVFRWNGFDVDAASLAGEGNVLITSVPFSRATTFGKDDALELLSLLEHGAPVLTQQQMTQASQALAPSASAVPRPSKVRAMFASRACRSSIMIGKCLNDTEMRRVVANLAGLHAPWNCPHGRPTMRHLCKLFKN
;
A
#
# COMPACT_ATOMS: atom_id res chain seq x y z
N GLU A 1 -0.57 -1.85 11.78
CA GLU A 1 0.05 -1.52 10.47
C GLU A 1 0.44 -2.84 9.78
N VAL A 2 0.25 -2.97 8.46
CA VAL A 2 0.54 -4.25 7.76
C VAL A 2 2.04 -4.32 7.49
N GLN A 3 2.76 -5.08 8.31
CA GLN A 3 4.19 -5.32 8.10
C GLN A 3 4.39 -6.26 6.89
N ILE A 4 5.11 -5.79 5.87
CA ILE A 4 5.53 -6.61 4.73
C ILE A 4 6.78 -7.40 5.16
N HIS A 5 6.75 -8.72 4.98
CA HIS A 5 7.95 -9.53 5.16
C HIS A 5 8.95 -9.20 4.04
N LYS A 6 10.22 -9.04 4.40
CA LYS A 6 11.29 -8.72 3.47
C LYS A 6 12.34 -9.82 3.42
N GLN A 7 12.95 -9.98 2.26
CA GLN A 7 14.05 -10.90 1.97
C GLN A 7 15.33 -10.08 1.84
N ARG A 8 16.33 -10.34 2.69
CA ARG A 8 17.66 -9.77 2.51
C ARG A 8 18.34 -10.43 1.31
N LEU A 9 18.95 -9.61 0.46
CA LEU A 9 19.66 -10.09 -0.72
C LEU A 9 21.07 -10.55 -0.36
N ILE A 10 21.54 -11.60 -1.03
CA ILE A 10 22.93 -12.06 -0.94
C ILE A 10 23.86 -11.01 -1.58
N GLN A 11 23.46 -10.53 -2.76
CA GLN A 11 24.13 -9.44 -3.46
C GLN A 11 23.16 -8.25 -3.57
N PRO A 12 23.52 -7.06 -3.04
CA PRO A 12 22.70 -5.87 -3.20
C PRO A 12 22.45 -5.55 -4.67
N ILE A 13 21.24 -5.05 -4.97
CA ILE A 13 20.87 -4.61 -6.31
C ILE A 13 21.26 -3.14 -6.44
N ALA A 14 22.02 -2.82 -7.48
CA ALA A 14 22.30 -1.43 -7.85
C ALA A 14 21.10 -0.82 -8.57
N LEU A 15 20.65 0.32 -8.05
CA LEU A 15 19.62 1.18 -8.62
C LEU A 15 20.31 2.39 -9.25
N GLU A 16 20.18 2.51 -10.56
CA GLU A 16 20.63 3.68 -11.31
C GLU A 16 19.57 4.77 -11.16
N VAL A 17 19.92 5.86 -10.50
CA VAL A 17 19.03 6.98 -10.22
C VAL A 17 19.70 8.30 -10.59
N THR A 18 18.91 9.23 -11.08
CA THR A 18 19.30 10.63 -11.28
C THR A 18 19.49 11.36 -9.93
N PRO A 19 20.17 12.52 -9.91
CA PRO A 19 20.31 13.30 -8.67
C PRO A 19 18.99 13.69 -8.02
N ASP A 20 17.97 14.02 -8.82
CA ASP A 20 16.64 14.40 -8.32
C ASP A 20 15.91 13.20 -7.72
N GLU A 21 15.96 12.05 -8.39
CA GLU A 21 15.43 10.78 -7.89
C GLU A 21 16.12 10.32 -6.59
N ARG A 22 17.43 10.51 -6.47
CA ARG A 22 18.18 10.25 -5.23
C ARG A 22 17.67 11.11 -4.09
N HIS A 23 17.50 12.41 -4.32
CA HIS A 23 16.97 13.32 -3.31
C HIS A 23 15.55 12.93 -2.88
N LEU A 24 14.70 12.56 -3.85
CA LEU A 24 13.36 12.07 -3.58
C LEU A 24 13.37 10.80 -2.73
N LEU A 25 14.29 9.87 -3.02
CA LEU A 25 14.47 8.64 -2.25
C LEU A 25 14.96 8.93 -0.83
N GLU A 26 15.90 9.87 -0.65
CA GLU A 26 16.36 10.33 0.66
C GLU A 26 15.21 10.88 1.51
N GLU A 27 14.39 11.75 0.93
CA GLU A 27 13.24 12.35 1.61
C GLU A 27 12.16 11.31 1.97
N HIS A 28 12.00 10.28 1.13
CA HIS A 28 10.93 9.29 1.24
C HIS A 28 11.42 7.87 1.55
N VAL A 29 12.58 7.71 2.18
CA VAL A 29 13.17 6.38 2.45
C VAL A 29 12.25 5.47 3.27
N GLU A 30 11.41 6.04 4.13
CA GLU A 30 10.42 5.28 4.91
C GLU A 30 9.34 4.64 4.03
N VAL A 31 8.97 5.27 2.90
CA VAL A 31 8.01 4.68 1.96
C VAL A 31 8.60 3.42 1.31
N PHE A 32 9.89 3.42 1.00
CA PHE A 32 10.59 2.22 0.52
C PHE A 32 10.59 1.12 1.59
N ARG A 33 10.91 1.48 2.84
CA ARG A 33 10.90 0.54 3.97
C ARG A 33 9.52 -0.06 4.22
N TRP A 34 8.46 0.75 4.20
CA TRP A 34 7.08 0.28 4.34
C TRP A 34 6.67 -0.64 3.20
N ASN A 35 7.24 -0.46 2.00
CA ASN A 35 7.04 -1.35 0.87
C ASN A 35 7.86 -2.63 0.94
N GLY A 36 8.84 -2.73 1.85
CA GLY A 36 9.72 -3.88 2.03
C GLY A 36 11.06 -3.77 1.31
N PHE A 37 11.40 -2.58 0.80
CA PHE A 37 12.69 -2.27 0.20
C PHE A 37 13.59 -1.60 1.23
N ASP A 38 14.71 -2.25 1.58
CA ASP A 38 15.74 -1.60 2.40
C ASP A 38 16.79 -1.00 1.49
N VAL A 39 17.06 0.28 1.67
CA VAL A 39 18.12 1.01 0.97
C VAL A 39 19.32 1.19 1.88
N ASP A 40 20.51 0.94 1.36
CA ASP A 40 21.76 1.14 2.09
C ASP A 40 22.05 2.65 2.27
N ALA A 41 22.19 3.09 3.52
CA ALA A 41 22.33 4.51 3.86
C ALA A 41 23.65 5.11 3.35
N ALA A 42 24.73 4.33 3.30
CA ALA A 42 26.02 4.82 2.82
C ALA A 42 25.99 5.05 1.30
N SER A 43 25.41 4.11 0.55
CA SER A 43 25.19 4.25 -0.89
C SER A 43 24.24 5.41 -1.24
N LEU A 44 23.28 5.70 -0.35
CA LEU A 44 22.32 6.77 -0.50
C LEU A 44 22.92 8.15 -0.21
N ALA A 45 23.83 8.27 0.75
CA ALA A 45 24.53 9.54 1.02
C ALA A 45 25.74 9.80 0.11
N GLY A 46 26.23 8.76 -0.59
CA GLY A 46 27.41 8.84 -1.45
C GLY A 46 27.12 9.19 -2.90
N GLU A 47 28.17 9.17 -3.72
CA GLU A 47 28.09 9.33 -5.18
C GLU A 47 27.96 7.97 -5.88
N GLY A 48 27.20 7.91 -6.99
CA GLY A 48 27.06 6.69 -7.82
C GLY A 48 25.68 6.04 -7.73
N ASN A 49 25.62 4.70 -7.75
CA ASN A 49 24.37 3.94 -7.71
C ASN A 49 23.88 3.74 -6.26
N VAL A 50 22.56 3.79 -6.05
CA VAL A 50 21.94 3.48 -4.76
C VAL A 50 21.79 1.97 -4.64
N LEU A 51 22.11 1.38 -3.49
CA LEU A 51 22.05 -0.07 -3.29
C LEU A 51 20.81 -0.47 -2.50
N ILE A 52 20.03 -1.40 -3.06
CA ILE A 52 18.94 -2.08 -2.38
C ILE A 52 19.47 -3.35 -1.74
N THR A 53 19.29 -3.48 -0.42
CA THR A 53 19.81 -4.59 0.38
C THR A 53 18.74 -5.63 0.72
N SER A 54 17.47 -5.23 0.70
CA SER A 54 16.33 -6.13 0.92
C SER A 54 15.20 -5.79 -0.04
N VAL A 55 14.43 -6.81 -0.42
CA VAL A 55 13.22 -6.67 -1.26
C VAL A 55 12.02 -7.31 -0.58
N PRO A 56 10.78 -6.97 -0.98
CA PRO A 56 9.57 -7.59 -0.44
C PRO A 56 9.56 -9.09 -0.71
N PHE A 57 9.04 -9.88 0.22
CA PHE A 57 8.92 -11.33 0.09
C PHE A 57 7.49 -11.77 -0.15
N SER A 58 7.28 -12.55 -1.22
CA SER A 58 6.03 -13.26 -1.50
C SER A 58 6.34 -14.64 -2.08
N ARG A 59 5.58 -15.66 -1.69
CA ARG A 59 5.77 -17.04 -2.20
C ARG A 59 5.52 -17.17 -3.71
N ALA A 60 4.66 -16.32 -4.26
CA ALA A 60 4.19 -16.43 -5.64
C ALA A 60 4.74 -15.35 -6.56
N THR A 61 5.59 -14.45 -6.05
CA THR A 61 6.01 -13.25 -6.79
C THR A 61 7.40 -12.84 -6.36
N THR A 62 8.26 -12.61 -7.36
CA THR A 62 9.61 -12.10 -7.17
C THR A 62 9.63 -10.59 -7.36
N PHE A 63 10.28 -9.91 -6.43
CA PHE A 63 10.48 -8.46 -6.46
C PHE A 63 11.94 -8.16 -6.83
N GLY A 64 12.15 -7.07 -7.57
CA GLY A 64 13.48 -6.66 -8.02
C GLY A 64 13.59 -5.16 -8.26
N LYS A 65 14.58 -4.77 -9.06
CA LYS A 65 14.89 -3.36 -9.34
C LYS A 65 13.71 -2.60 -9.95
N ASP A 66 12.98 -3.23 -10.89
CA ASP A 66 11.89 -2.57 -11.62
C ASP A 66 10.74 -2.17 -10.68
N ASP A 67 10.50 -2.94 -9.62
CA ASP A 67 9.46 -2.65 -8.63
C ASP A 67 9.86 -1.46 -7.72
N ALA A 68 11.16 -1.29 -7.47
CA ALA A 68 11.69 -0.14 -6.73
C ALA A 68 11.68 1.14 -7.60
N LEU A 69 11.99 1.01 -8.89
CA LEU A 69 11.84 2.11 -9.86
C LEU A 69 10.38 2.51 -10.04
N GLU A 70 9.44 1.54 -10.08
CA GLU A 70 8.00 1.84 -10.08
C GLU A 70 7.62 2.66 -8.84
N LEU A 71 8.12 2.29 -7.65
CA LEU A 71 7.85 3.06 -6.43
C LEU A 71 8.38 4.48 -6.51
N LEU A 72 9.59 4.66 -7.04
CA LEU A 72 10.20 5.95 -7.22
C LEU A 72 9.41 6.84 -8.18
N SER A 73 8.99 6.26 -9.32
CA SER A 73 8.13 6.94 -10.29
C SER A 73 6.78 7.33 -9.68
N LEU A 74 6.17 6.49 -8.83
CA LEU A 74 4.94 6.86 -8.11
C LEU A 74 5.14 8.07 -7.19
N LEU A 75 6.29 8.18 -6.53
CA LEU A 75 6.62 9.32 -5.68
C LEU A 75 6.84 10.59 -6.50
N GLU A 76 7.52 10.48 -7.64
CA GLU A 76 7.80 11.61 -8.54
C GLU A 76 6.52 12.24 -9.09
N HIS A 77 5.54 11.40 -9.46
CA HIS A 77 4.25 11.85 -10.00
C HIS A 77 3.27 12.32 -8.91
N GLY A 78 3.75 12.55 -7.69
CA GLY A 78 2.96 13.12 -6.60
C GLY A 78 1.87 12.18 -6.09
N ALA A 79 2.09 10.86 -6.12
CA ALA A 79 1.20 9.96 -5.40
C ALA A 79 1.09 10.45 -3.94
N PRO A 80 -0.12 10.56 -3.37
CA PRO A 80 -0.33 11.27 -2.11
C PRO A 80 0.46 10.59 -0.99
N VAL A 81 1.58 11.20 -0.61
CA VAL A 81 2.32 10.91 0.61
C VAL A 81 1.75 11.83 1.68
N LEU A 82 1.02 11.27 2.64
CA LEU A 82 0.62 12.05 3.81
C LEU A 82 1.86 12.27 4.66
N THR A 83 2.33 13.51 4.75
CA THR A 83 3.40 13.89 5.68
C THR A 83 2.89 13.85 7.12
N GLN A 84 3.78 13.60 8.08
CA GLN A 84 3.45 13.47 9.50
C GLN A 84 2.75 14.71 10.09
N GLN A 85 2.92 15.89 9.46
CA GLN A 85 2.22 17.13 9.81
C GLN A 85 0.79 17.23 9.25
N GLN A 86 0.44 16.53 8.17
CA GLN A 86 -0.93 16.50 7.63
C GLN A 86 -1.83 15.51 8.39
N MET A 87 -1.26 14.61 9.17
CA MET A 87 -1.99 13.73 10.10
C MET A 87 -2.73 14.49 11.21
N THR A 88 -2.28 15.69 11.59
CA THR A 88 -2.90 16.46 12.70
C THR A 88 -4.03 17.39 12.25
N GLN A 89 -4.02 17.84 10.98
CA GLN A 89 -5.07 18.70 10.41
C GLN A 89 -6.15 17.93 9.61
N ALA A 90 -5.89 16.68 9.21
CA ALA A 90 -6.88 15.79 8.58
C ALA A 90 -7.94 15.23 9.56
N SER A 91 -7.96 15.70 10.81
CA SER A 91 -8.90 15.28 11.86
C SER A 91 -10.35 15.73 11.62
N GLN A 92 -10.62 16.61 10.64
CA GLN A 92 -11.95 17.16 10.36
C GLN A 92 -12.57 16.72 9.02
N ALA A 93 -11.88 15.88 8.23
CA ALA A 93 -12.44 15.27 7.03
C ALA A 93 -12.24 13.75 7.08
N LEU A 94 -13.34 13.03 7.29
CA LEU A 94 -13.56 11.59 7.03
C LEU A 94 -12.27 10.76 6.86
N ALA A 95 -11.82 10.18 7.97
CA ALA A 95 -10.88 9.06 8.11
C ALA A 95 -9.84 8.89 6.99
N PRO A 96 -8.53 9.11 7.25
CA PRO A 96 -7.50 8.83 6.26
C PRO A 96 -7.54 7.34 5.92
N SER A 97 -8.01 7.08 4.70
CA SER A 97 -8.03 5.76 4.07
C SER A 97 -6.63 5.14 4.13
N ALA A 98 -6.55 3.83 3.93
CA ALA A 98 -5.31 3.09 3.69
C ALA A 98 -4.53 3.53 2.42
N SER A 99 -4.66 4.78 2.00
CA SER A 99 -4.10 5.45 0.82
C SER A 99 -3.01 6.48 1.18
N ALA A 100 -2.30 6.30 2.30
CA ALA A 100 -1.22 7.21 2.71
C ALA A 100 0.16 6.84 2.13
N VAL A 101 0.34 5.60 1.71
CA VAL A 101 1.64 5.07 1.25
C VAL A 101 1.49 4.58 -0.18
N PRO A 102 2.20 5.17 -1.16
CA PRO A 102 2.19 4.66 -2.53
C PRO A 102 2.81 3.26 -2.57
N ARG A 103 2.19 2.39 -3.36
CA ARG A 103 2.53 0.96 -3.43
C ARG A 103 2.73 0.55 -4.90
N PRO A 104 3.83 -0.12 -5.26
CA PRO A 104 4.02 -0.68 -6.60
C PRO A 104 2.92 -1.69 -6.95
N SER A 105 2.66 -1.87 -8.24
CA SER A 105 1.65 -2.78 -8.79
C SER A 105 1.67 -4.18 -8.16
N LYS A 106 2.85 -4.80 -8.07
CA LYS A 106 3.01 -6.14 -7.46
C LYS A 106 2.70 -6.15 -5.96
N VAL A 107 3.08 -5.10 -5.23
CA VAL A 107 2.76 -4.97 -3.79
C VAL A 107 1.25 -4.80 -3.60
N ARG A 108 0.58 -4.00 -4.44
CA ARG A 108 -0.88 -3.85 -4.42
C ARG A 108 -1.58 -5.17 -4.70
N ALA A 109 -1.14 -5.91 -5.73
CA ALA A 109 -1.70 -7.21 -6.09
C ALA A 109 -1.50 -8.25 -4.97
N MET A 110 -0.34 -8.24 -4.30
CA MET A 110 -0.08 -9.06 -3.13
C MET A 110 -1.07 -8.75 -2.00
N PHE A 111 -1.29 -7.48 -1.67
CA PHE A 111 -2.26 -7.11 -0.63
C PHE A 111 -3.70 -7.45 -1.00
N ALA A 112 -4.09 -7.23 -2.26
CA ALA A 112 -5.41 -7.61 -2.76
C ALA A 112 -5.65 -9.13 -2.58
N SER A 113 -4.66 -9.95 -2.95
CA SER A 113 -4.72 -11.41 -2.78
C SER A 113 -4.82 -11.83 -1.31
N ARG A 114 -4.03 -11.20 -0.42
CA ARG A 114 -4.09 -11.47 1.03
C ARG A 114 -5.47 -11.12 1.59
N ALA A 115 -6.00 -9.94 1.27
CA ALA A 115 -7.31 -9.49 1.73
C ALA A 115 -8.43 -10.42 1.25
N CYS A 116 -8.39 -10.86 -0.01
CA CYS A 116 -9.40 -11.76 -0.55
C CYS A 116 -9.38 -13.13 0.14
N ARG A 117 -8.20 -13.71 0.40
CA ARG A 117 -8.07 -15.02 1.06
C ARG A 117 -8.38 -14.98 2.55
N SER A 118 -8.22 -13.83 3.22
CA SER A 118 -8.57 -13.66 4.63
C SER A 118 -10.00 -13.20 4.88
N SER A 119 -10.76 -12.89 3.82
CA SER A 119 -12.12 -12.37 3.92
C SER A 119 -13.14 -13.45 4.28
N ILE A 120 -14.33 -13.01 4.70
CA ILE A 120 -15.48 -13.88 4.87
C ILE A 120 -15.87 -14.50 3.53
N MET A 121 -15.95 -15.83 3.48
CA MET A 121 -16.31 -16.58 2.28
C MET A 121 -17.82 -16.58 2.06
N ILE A 122 -18.23 -16.55 0.79
CA ILE A 122 -19.64 -16.78 0.41
C ILE A 122 -20.09 -18.16 0.91
N GLY A 123 -21.29 -18.21 1.49
CA GLY A 123 -21.85 -19.42 2.10
C GLY A 123 -21.46 -19.64 3.56
N LYS A 124 -20.56 -18.82 4.13
CA LYS A 124 -20.29 -18.84 5.58
C LYS A 124 -21.48 -18.25 6.33
N CYS A 125 -22.07 -19.01 7.26
CA CYS A 125 -23.08 -18.50 8.18
C CYS A 125 -22.49 -17.43 9.10
N LEU A 126 -23.21 -16.32 9.25
CA LEU A 126 -22.82 -15.20 10.12
C LEU A 126 -23.94 -14.92 11.12
N ASN A 127 -23.56 -14.53 12.34
CA ASN A 127 -24.51 -13.98 13.31
C ASN A 127 -24.74 -12.47 13.09
N ASP A 128 -25.77 -11.92 13.74
CA ASP A 128 -26.16 -10.50 13.62
C ASP A 128 -25.00 -9.55 13.96
N THR A 129 -24.22 -9.84 15.00
CA THR A 129 -23.05 -9.05 15.39
C THR A 129 -21.97 -9.01 14.30
N GLU A 130 -21.68 -10.16 13.68
CA GLU A 130 -20.72 -10.25 12.57
C GLU A 130 -21.20 -9.47 11.35
N MET A 131 -22.48 -9.61 10.99
CA MET A 131 -23.09 -8.90 9.86
C MET A 131 -23.02 -7.38 10.06
N ARG A 132 -23.41 -6.89 11.25
CA ARG A 132 -23.33 -5.45 11.58
C ARG A 132 -21.90 -4.93 11.54
N ARG A 133 -20.94 -5.70 12.07
CA ARG A 133 -19.53 -5.34 12.04
C ARG A 133 -19.01 -5.16 10.61
N VAL A 134 -19.38 -6.06 9.68
CA VAL A 134 -18.97 -5.95 8.27
C VAL A 134 -19.47 -4.64 7.66
N VAL A 135 -20.75 -4.31 7.84
CA VAL A 135 -21.33 -3.08 7.29
C VAL A 135 -20.75 -1.83 7.96
N ALA A 136 -20.58 -1.84 9.29
CA ALA A 136 -20.01 -0.73 10.04
C ALA A 136 -18.55 -0.45 9.61
N ASN A 137 -17.76 -1.49 9.35
CA ASN A 137 -16.39 -1.33 8.87
C ASN A 137 -16.32 -0.61 7.51
N LEU A 138 -17.31 -0.80 6.62
CA LEU A 138 -17.35 -0.09 5.33
C LEU A 138 -17.52 1.42 5.51
N ALA A 139 -18.23 1.88 6.55
CA ALA A 139 -18.44 3.29 6.81
C ALA A 139 -17.15 4.04 7.19
N GLY A 140 -16.12 3.33 7.68
CA GLY A 140 -14.81 3.89 7.99
C GLY A 140 -13.86 3.96 6.78
N LEU A 141 -14.28 3.49 5.61
CA LEU A 141 -13.46 3.46 4.39
C LEU A 141 -13.88 4.58 3.43
N HIS A 142 -12.91 5.14 2.71
CA HIS A 142 -13.19 6.08 1.64
C HIS A 142 -13.66 5.35 0.37
N ALA A 143 -14.82 5.75 -0.16
CA ALA A 143 -15.43 5.20 -1.39
C ALA A 143 -15.43 3.65 -1.47
N PRO A 144 -16.06 2.94 -0.51
CA PRO A 144 -15.94 1.49 -0.34
C PRO A 144 -16.76 0.67 -1.35
N TRP A 145 -17.01 1.18 -2.54
CA TRP A 145 -17.97 0.62 -3.51
C TRP A 145 -17.44 -0.60 -4.26
N ASN A 146 -16.12 -0.77 -4.29
CA ASN A 146 -15.43 -1.84 -4.98
C ASN A 146 -14.36 -2.46 -4.07
N CYS A 147 -14.18 -3.77 -4.19
CA CYS A 147 -13.04 -4.48 -3.60
C CYS A 147 -11.75 -4.16 -4.39
N PRO A 148 -10.56 -4.51 -3.90
CA PRO A 148 -9.29 -4.20 -4.59
C PRO A 148 -9.13 -4.90 -5.95
N HIS A 149 -10.02 -5.84 -6.29
CA HIS A 149 -10.10 -6.48 -7.61
C HIS A 149 -11.19 -5.89 -8.51
N GLY A 150 -11.87 -4.82 -8.08
CA GLY A 150 -12.92 -4.14 -8.84
C GLY A 150 -14.33 -4.75 -8.72
N ARG A 151 -14.54 -5.77 -7.88
CA ARG A 151 -15.89 -6.32 -7.66
C ARG A 151 -16.70 -5.39 -6.75
N PRO A 152 -17.99 -5.19 -7.03
CA PRO A 152 -18.81 -4.35 -6.18
C PRO A 152 -19.03 -4.92 -4.79
N THR A 153 -18.98 -4.07 -3.77
CA THR A 153 -19.19 -4.44 -2.36
C THR A 153 -20.66 -4.41 -1.96
N MET A 154 -21.41 -3.41 -2.45
CA MET A 154 -22.83 -3.23 -2.16
C MET A 154 -23.58 -2.56 -3.32
N ARG A 155 -24.90 -2.73 -3.33
CA ARG A 155 -25.82 -2.13 -4.31
C ARG A 155 -27.11 -1.70 -3.63
N HIS A 156 -27.69 -0.60 -4.12
CA HIS A 156 -29.03 -0.20 -3.74
C HIS A 156 -30.05 -1.17 -4.37
N LEU A 157 -30.93 -1.73 -3.55
CA LEU A 157 -31.97 -2.66 -4.02
C LEU A 157 -33.23 -1.89 -4.43
N CYS A 158 -33.88 -1.20 -3.49
CA CYS A 158 -35.08 -0.44 -3.74
C CYS A 158 -35.30 0.64 -2.66
N LYS A 159 -36.11 1.64 -2.98
CA LYS A 159 -36.57 2.66 -2.04
C LYS A 159 -37.92 2.23 -1.48
N LEU A 160 -38.00 2.12 -0.16
CA LEU A 160 -39.26 1.87 0.54
C LEU A 160 -39.94 3.22 0.79
N PHE A 161 -41.10 3.42 0.16
CA PHE A 161 -41.95 4.58 0.43
C PHE A 161 -42.90 4.24 1.59
N LYS A 162 -43.03 5.13 2.57
CA LYS A 162 -44.15 5.09 3.51
C LYS A 162 -45.29 5.87 2.88
N ASN A 163 -46.44 5.21 2.71
CA ASN A 163 -47.72 5.90 2.44
C ASN A 163 -48.16 6.67 3.69
#